data_AF-A0A6G9NAB1-F1
#
_entry.id   AF-A0A6G9NAB1-F1
#
_cell.length_a   1.000
_cell.length_b   1.000
_cell.length_c   1.000
_cell.angle_alpha   90.00
_cell.angle_beta   90.00
_cell.angle_gamma   90.00
#
_symmetry.space_group_name_H-M   'P 1'
#
loop_
_entity.id
_entity.type
_entity.pdbx_description
1 polymer ?
#
loop_
_entity_poly.entity_id
_entity_poly.type
_entity_poly.pdbx_seq_one_letter_code
_entity_poly.pdbx_strand_id
1 'polypeptide(L)'
;MVNDETMLLITETVARGFELTGIAAIILGALIAFGRLAKDSLRGKRSEQDEEDSIARFRRMLGRAILTGLELLVAADIILTVAVDPTLDSVLVLGAIVLIRTFLSFSLEVEIDGRWPWQKGKGQRGGQ
;
A
#
# COMPACT_ATOMS: atom_id res chain seq x y z
N MET A 1 -6.63 28.11 -25.52
CA MET A 1 -5.28 27.51 -25.38
C MET A 1 -5.09 27.34 -23.90
N VAL A 2 -5.15 26.11 -23.38
CA VAL A 2 -4.84 25.87 -21.96
C VAL A 2 -3.33 25.96 -21.87
N ASN A 3 -2.81 26.84 -21.00
CA ASN A 3 -1.38 27.04 -20.83
C ASN A 3 -0.78 25.81 -20.12
N ASP A 4 0.43 25.43 -20.49
CA ASP A 4 1.16 24.31 -19.86
C ASP A 4 1.27 24.50 -18.33
N GLU A 5 1.43 25.75 -17.87
CA GLU A 5 1.38 26.10 -16.44
C GLU A 5 0.05 25.70 -15.76
N THR A 6 -1.08 25.86 -16.45
CA THR A 6 -2.40 25.48 -15.89
C THR A 6 -2.55 23.96 -15.84
N MET A 7 -2.04 23.24 -16.83
CA MET A 7 -2.06 21.77 -16.85
C MET A 7 -1.18 21.17 -15.75
N LEU A 8 -0.01 21.77 -15.51
CA LEU A 8 0.89 21.35 -14.44
C LEU A 8 0.27 21.57 -13.06
N LEU A 9 -0.30 22.75 -12.81
CA LEU A 9 -0.95 23.06 -11.53
C LEU A 9 -2.12 22.12 -11.21
N ILE A 10 -2.95 21.79 -12.21
CA ILE A 10 -4.06 20.85 -12.04
C ILE A 10 -3.52 19.47 -11.71
N THR A 11 -2.55 18.99 -12.51
CA THR A 11 -2.02 17.64 -12.33
C THR A 11 -1.34 17.47 -10.97
N GLU A 12 -0.50 18.42 -10.56
CA GLU A 12 0.17 18.39 -9.27
C GLU A 12 -0.84 18.38 -8.12
N THR A 13 -1.89 19.22 -8.20
CA THR A 13 -2.93 19.27 -7.17
C THR A 13 -3.67 17.94 -7.04
N VAL A 14 -4.03 17.32 -8.17
CA VAL A 14 -4.72 16.02 -8.17
C VAL A 14 -3.81 14.92 -7.64
N ALA A 15 -2.57 14.83 -8.12
CA ALA A 15 -1.59 13.83 -7.66
C ALA A 15 -1.39 13.92 -6.15
N ARG A 16 -1.21 15.13 -5.62
CA ARG A 16 -1.03 15.38 -4.19
C ARG A 16 -2.27 14.99 -3.37
N GLY A 17 -3.46 15.19 -3.92
CA GLY A 17 -4.71 14.71 -3.32
C GLY A 17 -4.75 13.18 -3.17
N PHE A 18 -4.35 12.44 -4.21
CA PHE A 18 -4.24 10.98 -4.15
C PHE A 18 -3.17 10.53 -3.17
N GLU A 19 -2.02 11.19 -3.15
CA GLU A 19 -0.93 10.90 -2.22
C GLU A 19 -1.38 11.04 -0.76
N LEU A 20 -1.96 12.20 -0.42
CA LEU A 20 -2.47 12.48 0.93
C LEU A 20 -3.55 11.47 1.34
N THR A 21 -4.46 11.12 0.43
CA THR A 21 -5.53 10.16 0.71
C THR A 21 -4.98 8.76 0.93
N GLY A 22 -4.00 8.34 0.11
CA GLY A 22 -3.32 7.05 0.25
C GLY A 22 -2.59 6.94 1.59
N ILE A 23 -1.77 7.93 1.93
CA ILE A 23 -1.07 8.01 3.22
C ILE A 23 -2.08 7.99 4.37
N ALA A 24 -3.15 8.78 4.29
CA ALA A 24 -4.19 8.82 5.32
C ALA A 24 -4.86 7.45 5.50
N ALA A 25 -5.16 6.72 4.42
CA ALA A 25 -5.75 5.39 4.48
C ALA A 25 -4.84 4.38 5.21
N ILE A 26 -3.53 4.42 4.93
CA ILE A 26 -2.52 3.57 5.61
C ILE A 26 -2.49 3.90 7.10
N ILE A 27 -2.34 5.18 7.43
CA ILE A 27 -2.22 5.65 8.82
C ILE A 27 -3.48 5.29 9.61
N LEU A 28 -4.67 5.60 9.08
CA LEU A 28 -5.94 5.30 9.76
C LEU A 28 -6.12 3.81 9.98
N GLY A 29 -5.86 2.98 8.96
CA GLY A 29 -5.96 1.53 9.11
C GLY A 29 -4.96 0.97 10.12
N ALA A 30 -3.73 1.50 10.15
CA ALA A 30 -2.72 1.13 11.14
C ALA A 30 -3.12 1.52 12.57
N LEU A 31 -3.61 2.75 12.76
CA LEU A 31 -4.10 3.21 14.07
C LEU A 31 -5.27 2.37 14.58
N ILE A 32 -6.22 2.03 13.70
CA ILE A 32 -7.36 1.18 14.07
C ILE A 32 -6.88 -0.24 14.43
N ALA A 33 -5.97 -0.82 13.64
CA ALA A 33 -5.42 -2.14 13.91
C ALA A 33 -4.68 -2.17 15.26
N PHE A 34 -3.84 -1.17 15.52
CA PHE A 34 -3.09 -1.05 16.76
C PHE A 34 -3.99 -0.82 17.97
N GLY A 35 -4.99 0.07 17.85
CA GLY A 35 -5.95 0.32 18.93
C GLY A 35 -6.76 -0.91 19.31
N ARG A 36 -7.12 -1.77 18.34
CA ARG A 36 -7.78 -3.05 18.60
C ARG A 36 -6.86 -4.03 19.31
N LEU A 37 -5.63 -4.19 18.83
CA LEU A 37 -4.64 -5.07 19.45
C LEU A 37 -4.33 -4.64 20.89
N ALA A 38 -4.16 -3.34 21.14
CA ALA A 38 -3.94 -2.79 22.48
C ALA A 38 -5.15 -3.05 23.40
N LYS A 39 -6.38 -2.85 22.91
CA LYS A 39 -7.60 -3.12 23.67
C LYS A 39 -7.76 -4.59 24.03
N ASP A 40 -7.42 -5.49 23.11
CA ASP A 40 -7.48 -6.94 23.34
C ASP A 40 -6.40 -7.37 24.34
N SER A 41 -5.19 -6.81 24.25
CA SER A 41 -4.11 -7.05 25.22
C SER A 41 -4.45 -6.56 26.63
N LEU A 42 -5.12 -5.41 26.76
CA LEU A 42 -5.53 -4.86 28.06
C LEU A 42 -6.69 -5.63 28.72
N ARG A 43 -7.46 -6.43 27.97
CA ARG A 43 -8.60 -7.20 28.48
C ARG A 43 -8.23 -8.51 29.18
N GLY A 44 -6.95 -8.87 29.23
CA GLY A 44 -6.41 -9.87 30.17
C GLY A 44 -6.86 -11.32 29.99
N LYS A 45 -7.65 -11.66 28.97
CA LYS A 45 -7.98 -13.06 28.62
C LYS A 45 -6.89 -13.61 27.72
N ARG A 46 -5.93 -14.34 28.29
CA ARG A 46 -4.81 -14.94 27.57
C ARG A 46 -4.90 -16.46 27.61
N SER A 47 -5.61 -17.02 26.64
CA SER A 47 -5.23 -18.32 26.09
C SER A 47 -4.20 -18.08 24.97
N GLU A 48 -3.20 -18.94 24.80
CA GLU A 48 -2.24 -18.83 23.68
C GLU A 48 -2.96 -18.72 22.32
N GLN A 49 -4.10 -19.41 22.18
CA GLN A 49 -4.95 -19.35 20.99
C GLN A 49 -5.54 -17.95 20.74
N ASP A 50 -5.93 -17.21 21.79
CA ASP A 50 -6.53 -15.87 21.64
C ASP A 50 -5.49 -14.82 21.19
N GLU A 51 -4.23 -15.03 21.58
CA GLU A 51 -3.11 -14.16 21.23
C GLU A 51 -2.70 -14.34 19.75
N GLU A 52 -2.56 -15.58 19.30
CA GLU A 52 -2.33 -15.90 17.88
C GLU A 52 -3.42 -15.31 16.98
N ASP A 53 -4.68 -15.47 17.37
CA ASP A 53 -5.84 -14.96 16.66
C ASP A 53 -5.85 -13.43 16.55
N SER A 54 -5.44 -12.75 17.62
CA SER A 54 -5.39 -11.28 17.68
C SER A 54 -4.26 -10.72 16.83
N ILE A 55 -3.10 -11.38 16.82
CA ILE A 55 -1.97 -11.04 15.94
C ILE A 55 -2.34 -11.28 14.47
N ALA A 56 -3.00 -12.40 14.15
CA ALA A 56 -3.45 -12.69 12.78
C ALA A 56 -4.46 -11.64 12.27
N ARG A 57 -5.41 -11.22 13.12
CA ARG A 57 -6.35 -10.13 12.81
C ARG A 57 -5.64 -8.81 12.59
N PHE A 58 -4.68 -8.46 13.45
CA PHE A 58 -3.87 -7.25 13.31
C PHE A 58 -3.14 -7.21 11.97
N ARG A 59 -2.41 -8.28 11.61
CA ARG A 59 -1.70 -8.40 10.33
C ARG A 59 -2.64 -8.27 9.13
N ARG A 60 -3.81 -8.92 9.17
CA ARG A 60 -4.81 -8.84 8.09
C ARG A 60 -5.37 -7.42 7.93
N MET A 61 -5.62 -6.71 9.03
CA MET A 61 -6.10 -5.32 8.99
C MET A 61 -5.04 -4.37 8.46
N LEU A 62 -3.80 -4.50 8.93
CA LEU A 62 -2.68 -3.72 8.41
C LEU A 62 -2.45 -3.97 6.92
N GLY A 63 -2.39 -5.24 6.51
CA GLY A 63 -2.18 -5.59 5.10
C GLY A 63 -3.25 -4.99 4.18
N ARG A 64 -4.53 -5.03 4.58
CA ARG A 64 -5.62 -4.39 3.81
C ARG A 64 -5.46 -2.87 3.73
N ALA A 65 -5.11 -2.22 4.83
CA ALA A 65 -4.92 -0.77 4.86
C ALA A 65 -3.74 -0.33 3.97
N ILE A 66 -2.63 -1.07 4.04
CA ILE A 66 -1.46 -0.85 3.20
C ILE A 66 -1.82 -1.05 1.72
N LEU A 67 -2.48 -2.15 1.36
CA LEU A 67 -2.88 -2.43 -0.02
C LEU A 67 -3.77 -1.31 -0.60
N THR A 68 -4.80 -0.89 0.14
CA THR A 68 -5.69 0.21 -0.29
C THR A 68 -4.93 1.53 -0.41
N GLY A 69 -4.02 1.83 0.52
CA GLY A 69 -3.18 3.02 0.43
C GLY A 69 -2.25 2.99 -0.78
N LEU A 70 -1.68 1.83 -1.09
CA LEU A 70 -0.82 1.64 -2.24
C LEU A 70 -1.58 1.79 -3.55
N GLU A 71 -2.82 1.30 -3.67
CA GLU A 71 -3.66 1.53 -4.86
C GLU A 71 -3.83 3.03 -5.15
N LEU A 72 -4.08 3.83 -4.10
CA LEU A 72 -4.21 5.30 -4.22
C LEU A 72 -2.89 5.99 -4.54
N LEU A 73 -1.81 5.56 -3.88
CA LEU A 73 -0.47 6.09 -4.15
C LEU A 73 -0.01 5.72 -5.57
N VAL A 74 -0.41 4.57 -6.14
CA VAL A 74 -0.08 4.20 -7.53
C VAL A 74 -0.76 5.16 -8.50
N ALA A 75 -2.01 5.54 -8.23
CA ALA A 75 -2.70 6.55 -9.02
C ALA A 75 -1.96 7.90 -8.98
N ALA A 76 -1.47 8.34 -7.82
CA ALA A 76 -0.67 9.57 -7.70
C ALA A 76 0.59 9.53 -8.58
N ASP A 77 1.35 8.43 -8.54
CA ASP A 77 2.58 8.26 -9.32
C ASP A 77 2.29 8.23 -10.84
N ILE A 78 1.20 7.60 -11.28
CA ILE A 78 0.76 7.59 -12.70
C ILE A 78 0.37 9.00 -13.18
N ILE A 79 -0.27 9.78 -12.31
CA ILE A 79 -0.70 11.14 -12.65
C ILE A 79 0.52 12.06 -12.78
N LEU A 80 1.47 11.97 -11.84
CA LEU A 80 2.70 12.76 -11.85
C LEU A 80 3.63 12.39 -13.01
N THR A 81 3.71 11.09 -13.36
CA THR A 81 4.51 10.59 -14.50
C THR A 81 4.05 11.17 -15.84
N VAL A 82 2.74 11.30 -16.06
CA VAL A 82 2.17 11.66 -17.37
C VAL A 82 2.21 13.17 -17.66
N ALA A 83 2.28 14.02 -16.64
CA ALA A 83 2.17 15.48 -16.83
C ALA A 83 3.50 16.24 -16.94
N VAL A 84 4.63 15.62 -16.60
CA VAL A 84 5.94 16.27 -16.79
C VAL A 84 6.40 16.03 -18.23
N ASP A 85 6.77 17.11 -18.91
CA ASP A 85 7.32 17.13 -20.27
C ASP A 85 8.18 15.87 -20.54
N PRO A 86 7.89 15.08 -21.58
CA PRO A 86 8.50 13.76 -21.81
C PRO A 86 9.96 13.89 -22.30
N THR A 87 10.83 14.39 -21.42
CA THR A 87 12.28 14.38 -21.60
C THR A 87 12.84 13.09 -21.01
N LEU A 88 13.93 12.58 -21.61
CA LEU A 88 14.53 11.32 -21.17
C LEU A 88 14.98 11.37 -19.70
N ASP A 89 15.50 12.50 -19.23
CA ASP A 89 15.96 12.65 -17.84
C ASP A 89 14.80 12.58 -16.83
N SER A 90 13.69 13.28 -17.09
CA SER A 90 12.50 13.23 -16.24
C SER A 90 11.93 11.81 -16.17
N VAL A 91 11.88 11.09 -17.30
CA VAL A 91 11.41 9.71 -17.37
C VAL A 91 12.33 8.75 -16.60
N LEU A 92 13.65 9.02 -16.57
CA LEU A 92 14.63 8.16 -15.93
C LEU A 92 14.58 8.27 -14.39
N VAL A 93 14.49 9.49 -13.86
CA VAL A 93 14.32 9.73 -12.41
C VAL A 93 13.01 9.12 -11.91
N LEU A 94 11.94 9.36 -12.66
CA LEU A 94 10.61 8.83 -12.41
C LEU A 94 10.56 7.31 -12.46
N GLY A 95 11.19 6.71 -13.47
CA GLY A 95 11.36 5.27 -13.58
C GLY A 95 12.10 4.69 -12.37
N ALA A 96 13.16 5.36 -11.89
CA ALA A 96 13.88 4.94 -10.69
C ALA A 96 13.00 5.00 -9.43
N ILE A 97 12.20 6.05 -9.24
CA ILE A 97 11.29 6.19 -8.11
C ILE A 97 10.22 5.08 -8.13
N VAL A 98 9.59 4.85 -9.28
CA VAL A 98 8.59 3.77 -9.44
C VAL A 98 9.21 2.40 -9.16
N LEU A 99 10.42 2.14 -9.65
CA LEU A 99 11.11 0.86 -9.48
C LEU A 99 11.47 0.59 -8.01
N ILE A 100 11.99 1.61 -7.29
CA ILE A 100 12.22 1.54 -5.84
C ILE A 100 10.92 1.21 -5.13
N ARG A 101 9.83 1.89 -5.49
CA ARG A 101 8.52 1.68 -4.86
C ARG A 101 7.99 0.27 -5.10
N THR A 102 8.03 -0.22 -6.33
CA THR A 102 7.61 -1.60 -6.66
C THR A 102 8.45 -2.60 -5.87
N PHE A 103 9.78 -2.41 -5.81
CA PHE A 103 10.67 -3.31 -5.09
C PHE A 103 10.41 -3.32 -3.58
N LEU A 104 10.29 -2.16 -2.93
CA LEU A 104 10.02 -2.06 -1.49
C LEU A 104 8.65 -2.63 -1.13
N SER A 105 7.62 -2.29 -1.91
CA SER A 105 6.27 -2.80 -1.69
C SER A 105 6.22 -4.32 -1.83
N PHE A 106 6.92 -4.85 -2.83
CA PHE A 106 7.03 -6.28 -3.07
C PHE A 106 7.81 -7.02 -1.97
N SER A 107 8.93 -6.44 -1.52
CA SER A 107 9.77 -7.03 -0.46
C SER A 107 9.01 -7.13 0.86
N LEU A 108 8.20 -6.13 1.20
CA LEU A 108 7.35 -6.14 2.38
C LEU A 108 6.24 -7.20 2.30
N GLU A 109 5.61 -7.37 1.13
CA GLU A 109 4.57 -8.38 0.95
C GLU A 109 5.15 -9.81 1.11
N VAL A 110 6.36 -10.05 0.59
CA VAL A 110 7.07 -11.34 0.77
C VAL A 110 7.47 -11.58 2.22
N GLU A 111 7.94 -10.57 2.94
CA GLU A 111 8.28 -10.69 4.37
C GLU A 111 7.04 -11.01 5.22
N ILE A 112 5.91 -10.39 4.92
CA ILE A 112 4.65 -10.58 5.66
C ILE A 112 4.03 -11.96 5.37
N ASP A 113 3.98 -12.39 4.10
CA ASP A 113 3.34 -13.65 3.70
C ASP A 113 4.28 -14.87 3.78
N GLY A 114 5.60 -14.65 3.88
CA GLY A 114 6.63 -15.70 3.88
C GLY A 114 6.66 -16.54 2.61
N ARG A 115 5.96 -16.10 1.55
CA ARG A 115 5.74 -16.81 0.29
C ARG A 115 5.82 -15.81 -0.84
N TRP A 116 6.40 -16.21 -1.96
CA TRP A 116 6.45 -15.36 -3.13
C TRP A 116 5.04 -15.18 -3.72
N PRO A 117 4.66 -14.00 -4.23
CA PRO A 117 3.29 -13.73 -4.70
C PRO A 117 2.85 -14.65 -5.85
N TRP A 118 3.79 -15.14 -6.66
CA TRP A 118 3.52 -16.12 -7.74
C TRP A 118 3.33 -17.57 -7.23
N GLN A 119 3.48 -17.83 -5.93
CA GLN A 119 3.17 -19.14 -5.33
C GLN A 119 1.68 -19.28 -4.97
N LYS A 120 0.83 -18.28 -5.31
CA LYS A 120 -0.62 -18.40 -5.21
C LYS A 120 -1.15 -19.37 -6.29
N GLY A 121 -1.07 -20.67 -6.02
CA GLY A 121 -1.89 -21.66 -6.72
C GLY A 121 -1.20 -22.96 -7.09
N LYS A 122 -0.97 -23.85 -6.12
CA LYS A 122 -1.12 -25.30 -6.29
C LYS A 122 -1.57 -25.94 -4.98
N GLY A 123 -2.88 -26.04 -4.78
CA GLY A 123 -3.39 -26.75 -3.59
C GLY A 123 -4.89 -26.64 -3.38
N GLN A 124 -5.70 -27.18 -4.30
CA GLN A 124 -6.94 -27.93 -3.98
C GLN A 124 -7.62 -28.40 -5.27
N ARG A 125 -7.06 -29.45 -5.86
CA ARG A 125 -7.82 -30.44 -6.64
C ARG A 125 -7.32 -31.80 -6.18
N GLY A 126 -7.97 -32.34 -5.15
CA GLY A 126 -7.65 -33.62 -4.56
C GLY A 126 -8.89 -34.23 -3.92
N GLY A 127 -9.60 -35.01 -4.75
CA GLY A 127 -10.48 -36.15 -4.42
C GLY A 127 -11.31 -36.15 -3.14
N GLN A 128 -12.62 -35.98 -3.31
CA GLN A 128 -13.60 -37.06 -3.08
C GLN A 128 -14.89 -36.75 -3.81
#